data_AF-A0A161Q8L2-F1
#
_entry.id   AF-A0A161Q8L2-F1
#
_cell.length_a   1.000
_cell.length_b   1.000
_cell.length_c   1.000
_cell.angle_alpha   90.00
_cell.angle_beta   90.00
_cell.angle_gamma   90.00
#
_symmetry.space_group_name_H-M   'P 1'
#
loop_
_entity.id
_entity.type
_entity.pdbx_description
1 polymer ?
#
loop_
_entity_poly.entity_id
_entity_poly.type
_entity_poly.pdbx_seq_one_letter_code
_entity_poly.pdbx_strand_id
1 'polypeptide(L)'
;MLICNALPHIARAEEIYGSTLDAQAHAARAAAAEDGVEVSQLAEAFCAVYPDLRGGGLPSPAARHALEPLITLGLDGALTAARHLHDAAIRQAPGDKPPFADGDLFSSLFEGATSCRVGAVTLARNTASVELRYAYEAGTLMTGWTDRLSILRGDDGWRIDDVVYDGRWDFANTGSLRGMIESAAAAEAGLPTAD
;
A
#
# COMPACT_ATOMS: atom_id res chain seq x y z
N MET A 1 67.86 -31.52 -17.23
CA MET A 1 67.44 -30.12 -17.36
C MET A 1 65.91 -30.12 -17.27
N LEU A 2 65.35 -29.62 -16.17
CA LEU A 2 63.94 -29.77 -15.80
C LEU A 2 63.02 -28.93 -16.68
N ILE A 3 61.91 -29.55 -17.13
CA ILE A 3 60.74 -28.86 -17.67
C ILE A 3 59.89 -28.44 -16.46
N CYS A 4 59.74 -27.13 -16.24
CA CYS A 4 58.92 -26.59 -15.17
C CYS A 4 57.48 -26.39 -15.69
N ASN A 5 56.57 -27.27 -15.29
CA ASN A 5 55.14 -27.17 -15.57
C ASN A 5 54.52 -26.05 -14.71
N ALA A 6 53.97 -25.02 -15.36
CA ALA A 6 53.24 -23.94 -14.69
C ALA A 6 51.84 -24.42 -14.26
N LEU A 7 51.42 -23.97 -13.06
CA LEU A 7 50.27 -24.45 -12.29
C LEU A 7 48.91 -24.15 -12.97
N PRO A 8 48.00 -25.15 -13.10
CA PRO A 8 46.64 -24.96 -13.61
C PRO A 8 45.63 -24.45 -12.56
N HIS A 9 46.06 -24.05 -11.35
CA HIS A 9 45.14 -23.85 -10.22
C HIS A 9 44.45 -22.47 -10.15
N ILE A 10 44.94 -21.45 -10.86
CA ILE A 10 44.37 -20.09 -10.77
C ILE A 10 43.11 -19.94 -11.65
N ALA A 11 43.07 -20.57 -12.83
CA ALA A 11 41.93 -20.47 -13.74
C ALA A 11 40.62 -21.05 -13.17
N ARG A 12 40.69 -22.08 -12.33
CA ARG A 12 39.50 -22.70 -11.73
C ARG A 12 38.83 -21.85 -10.66
N ALA A 13 39.56 -20.96 -9.99
CA ALA A 13 38.96 -20.10 -8.96
C ALA A 13 38.06 -19.04 -9.59
N GLU A 14 38.52 -18.35 -10.64
CA GLU A 14 37.74 -17.31 -11.33
C GLU A 14 36.48 -17.87 -12.02
N GLU A 15 36.55 -19.06 -12.62
CA GLU A 15 35.37 -19.75 -13.20
C GLU A 15 34.33 -20.12 -12.14
N ILE A 16 34.76 -20.61 -10.97
CA ILE A 16 33.85 -21.00 -9.88
C ILE A 16 33.22 -19.76 -9.23
N TYR A 17 34.00 -18.71 -8.98
CA TYR A 17 33.47 -17.46 -8.41
C TYR A 17 32.50 -16.76 -9.38
N GLY A 18 32.83 -16.67 -10.67
CA GLY A 18 31.92 -16.11 -11.69
C GLY A 18 30.61 -16.89 -11.79
N SER A 19 30.69 -18.23 -11.82
CA SER A 19 29.51 -19.11 -11.88
C SER A 19 28.59 -18.97 -10.66
N THR A 20 29.14 -18.78 -9.45
CA THR A 20 28.32 -18.59 -8.25
C THR A 20 27.61 -17.23 -8.19
N LEU A 21 28.28 -16.16 -8.64
CA LEU A 21 27.70 -14.82 -8.69
C LEU A 21 26.53 -14.74 -9.68
N ASP A 22 26.68 -15.38 -10.85
CA ASP A 22 25.61 -15.45 -11.85
C ASP A 22 24.40 -16.24 -11.34
N ALA A 23 24.63 -17.38 -10.67
CA ALA A 23 23.56 -18.18 -10.07
C ALA A 23 22.81 -17.41 -8.97
N GLN A 24 23.54 -16.67 -8.12
CA GLN A 24 22.95 -15.82 -7.09
C GLN A 24 22.14 -14.67 -7.70
N ALA A 25 22.64 -14.03 -8.76
CA ALA A 25 21.91 -12.98 -9.47
C ALA A 25 20.63 -13.51 -10.12
N HIS A 26 20.65 -14.72 -10.69
CA HIS A 26 19.46 -15.36 -11.24
C HIS A 26 18.43 -15.69 -10.15
N ALA A 27 18.86 -16.28 -9.04
CA ALA A 27 17.98 -16.57 -7.92
C ALA A 27 17.35 -15.30 -7.34
N ALA A 28 18.12 -14.21 -7.19
CA ALA A 28 17.62 -12.93 -6.72
C ALA A 28 16.58 -12.31 -7.66
N ARG A 29 16.77 -12.44 -8.99
CA ARG A 29 15.80 -11.99 -9.98
C ARG A 29 14.52 -12.82 -9.98
N ALA A 30 14.64 -14.14 -9.81
CA ALA A 30 13.49 -15.03 -9.70
C ALA A 30 12.64 -14.71 -8.46
N ALA A 31 13.29 -14.55 -7.29
CA ALA A 31 12.62 -14.16 -6.06
C ALA A 31 11.94 -12.79 -6.19
N ALA A 32 12.60 -11.80 -6.78
CA ALA A 32 11.99 -10.49 -7.03
C ALA A 32 10.81 -10.56 -8.01
N ALA A 33 10.83 -11.49 -8.97
CA ALA A 33 9.70 -11.69 -9.88
C ALA A 33 8.50 -12.32 -9.16
N GLU A 34 8.74 -13.31 -8.29
CA GLU A 34 7.72 -13.93 -7.44
C GLU A 34 7.08 -12.90 -6.50
N ASP A 35 7.91 -12.09 -5.83
CA ASP A 35 7.45 -10.99 -4.98
C ASP A 35 6.59 -9.99 -5.76
N GLY A 36 7.00 -9.66 -6.99
CA GLY A 36 6.25 -8.76 -7.86
C GLY A 36 4.86 -9.30 -8.21
N VAL A 37 4.74 -10.62 -8.40
CA VAL A 37 3.43 -11.28 -8.64
C VAL A 37 2.57 -11.24 -7.39
N GLU A 38 3.10 -11.61 -6.22
CA GLU A 38 2.35 -11.61 -4.96
C GLU A 38 1.84 -10.20 -4.62
N VAL A 39 2.72 -9.19 -4.73
CA VAL A 39 2.37 -7.78 -4.50
C VAL A 39 1.32 -7.28 -5.49
N SER A 40 1.38 -7.68 -6.76
CA SER A 40 0.36 -7.33 -7.75
C SER A 40 -0.99 -7.95 -7.39
N GLN A 41 -1.02 -9.23 -7.03
CA GLN A 41 -2.24 -9.94 -6.63
C GLN A 41 -2.87 -9.34 -5.37
N LEU A 42 -2.06 -8.91 -4.40
CA LEU A 42 -2.53 -8.20 -3.22
C LEU A 42 -3.22 -6.88 -3.59
N ALA A 43 -2.66 -6.12 -4.53
CA ALA A 43 -3.27 -4.89 -5.02
C ALA A 43 -4.55 -5.15 -5.85
N GLU A 44 -4.59 -6.25 -6.61
CA GLU A 44 -5.80 -6.68 -7.33
C GLU A 44 -6.92 -7.04 -6.35
N ALA A 45 -6.60 -7.77 -5.28
CA ALA A 45 -7.54 -8.08 -4.21
C ALA A 45 -8.07 -6.80 -3.52
N PHE A 46 -7.22 -5.81 -3.29
CA PHE A 46 -7.65 -4.51 -2.79
C PHE A 46 -8.61 -3.81 -3.77
N CYS A 47 -8.29 -3.75 -5.07
CA CYS A 47 -9.19 -3.19 -6.07
C CYS A 47 -10.52 -3.93 -6.16
N ALA A 48 -10.57 -5.23 -5.85
CA ALA A 48 -11.81 -6.01 -5.81
C ALA A 48 -12.70 -5.65 -4.61
N VAL A 49 -12.12 -5.29 -3.46
CA VAL A 49 -12.85 -4.85 -2.25
C VAL A 49 -13.23 -3.37 -2.32
N TYR A 50 -12.46 -2.55 -3.05
CA TYR A 50 -12.61 -1.10 -3.13
C TYR A 50 -14.04 -0.57 -3.40
N PRO A 51 -14.88 -1.20 -4.26
CA PRO A 51 -16.27 -0.75 -4.45
C PRO A 51 -17.12 -0.69 -3.18
N ASP A 52 -16.80 -1.52 -2.18
CA ASP A 52 -17.49 -1.55 -0.87
C ASP A 52 -16.84 -0.60 0.16
N LEU A 53 -15.68 -0.03 -0.16
CA LEU A 53 -14.96 0.95 0.68
C LEU A 53 -15.29 2.40 0.32
N ARG A 54 -15.69 2.67 -0.93
CA ARG A 54 -15.76 4.03 -1.47
C ARG A 54 -16.98 4.84 -1.02
N GLY A 55 -16.79 6.15 -0.91
CA GLY A 55 -17.86 7.17 -0.86
C GLY A 55 -18.65 7.30 0.45
N GLY A 56 -18.37 6.49 1.47
CA GLY A 56 -19.16 6.42 2.71
C GLY A 56 -18.40 6.66 4.01
N GLY A 57 -17.18 7.21 3.95
CA GLY A 57 -16.32 7.36 5.12
C GLY A 57 -15.71 6.02 5.55
N LEU A 58 -15.76 5.74 6.85
CA LEU A 58 -15.15 4.53 7.41
C LEU A 58 -15.80 3.23 6.89
N PRO A 59 -15.01 2.17 6.60
CA PRO A 59 -15.52 0.90 6.10
C PRO A 59 -16.64 0.31 6.95
N SER A 60 -17.69 -0.22 6.31
CA SER A 60 -18.69 -1.05 6.99
C SER A 60 -18.04 -2.29 7.64
N PRO A 61 -18.68 -2.95 8.62
CA PRO A 61 -18.12 -4.17 9.22
C PRO A 61 -17.81 -5.28 8.19
N ALA A 62 -18.64 -5.41 7.16
CA ALA A 62 -18.43 -6.40 6.10
C ALA A 62 -17.22 -6.03 5.22
N ALA A 63 -17.14 -4.77 4.78
CA ALA A 63 -16.01 -4.28 3.98
C ALA A 63 -14.70 -4.31 4.78
N ARG A 64 -14.77 -4.02 6.08
CA ARG A 64 -13.66 -4.15 7.02
C ARG A 64 -13.17 -5.60 7.08
N HIS A 65 -14.06 -6.56 7.29
CA HIS A 65 -13.68 -7.97 7.34
C HIS A 65 -13.06 -8.48 6.03
N ALA A 66 -13.54 -7.99 4.89
CA ALA A 66 -12.94 -8.29 3.59
C ALA A 66 -11.53 -7.70 3.42
N LEU A 67 -11.26 -6.57 4.08
CA LEU A 67 -9.97 -5.88 4.02
C LEU A 67 -8.92 -6.45 5.00
N GLU A 68 -9.35 -6.96 6.16
CA GLU A 68 -8.50 -7.56 7.22
C GLU A 68 -7.37 -8.47 6.70
N PRO A 69 -7.60 -9.46 5.80
CA PRO A 69 -6.53 -10.34 5.34
C PRO A 69 -5.51 -9.64 4.44
N LEU A 70 -5.83 -8.46 3.89
CA LEU A 70 -5.01 -7.74 2.91
C LEU A 70 -4.08 -6.72 3.58
N ILE A 71 -4.40 -6.28 4.80
CA ILE A 71 -3.75 -5.13 5.44
C ILE A 71 -2.82 -5.55 6.59
N THR A 72 -1.90 -4.66 6.95
CA THR A 72 -1.07 -4.82 8.15
C THR A 72 -1.92 -4.60 9.41
N LEU A 73 -1.46 -5.14 10.54
CA LEU A 73 -2.02 -4.80 11.85
C LEU A 73 -1.94 -3.29 12.16
N GLY A 74 -0.98 -2.58 11.56
CA GLY A 74 -0.84 -1.13 11.71
C GLY A 74 -2.00 -0.37 11.06
N LEU A 75 -2.30 -0.68 9.79
CA LEU A 75 -3.46 -0.09 9.10
C LEU A 75 -4.79 -0.54 9.72
N ASP A 76 -4.85 -1.80 10.18
CA ASP A 76 -5.99 -2.30 10.93
C ASP A 76 -6.21 -1.46 12.21
N GLY A 77 -5.17 -1.31 13.03
CA GLY A 77 -5.21 -0.49 14.25
C GLY A 77 -5.63 0.96 14.00
N ALA A 78 -5.14 1.59 12.92
CA ALA A 78 -5.53 2.94 12.56
C ALA A 78 -7.03 3.05 12.24
N LEU A 79 -7.55 2.18 11.39
CA LEU A 79 -8.99 2.17 11.05
C LEU A 79 -9.87 1.87 12.28
N THR A 80 -9.40 1.05 13.20
CA THR A 80 -10.07 0.81 14.50
C THR A 80 -10.07 2.08 15.36
N ALA A 81 -8.95 2.79 15.45
CA ALA A 81 -8.87 4.07 16.16
C ALA A 81 -9.81 5.12 15.56
N ALA A 82 -9.84 5.23 14.23
CA ALA A 82 -10.75 6.14 13.52
C ALA A 82 -12.23 5.84 13.83
N ARG A 83 -12.62 4.55 13.88
CA ARG A 83 -13.97 4.14 14.29
C ARG A 83 -14.28 4.54 15.74
N HIS A 84 -13.34 4.35 16.65
CA HIS A 84 -13.52 4.78 18.04
C HIS A 84 -13.72 6.30 18.17
N LEU A 85 -12.94 7.10 17.44
CA LEU A 85 -13.10 8.56 17.41
C LEU A 85 -14.47 8.97 16.85
N HIS A 86 -14.84 8.39 15.71
CA HIS A 86 -16.14 8.60 15.08
C HIS A 86 -17.29 8.32 16.05
N ASP A 87 -17.28 7.17 16.72
CA ASP A 87 -18.35 6.76 17.63
C ASP A 87 -18.36 7.57 18.94
N ALA A 88 -17.20 8.02 19.41
CA ALA A 88 -17.10 8.93 20.56
C ALA A 88 -17.72 10.29 20.24
N ALA A 89 -17.43 10.86 19.06
CA ALA A 89 -18.00 12.12 18.62
C ALA A 89 -19.54 12.06 18.54
N ILE A 90 -20.11 10.98 17.99
CA ILE A 90 -21.57 10.75 17.97
C ILE A 90 -22.17 10.81 19.38
N ARG A 91 -21.52 10.20 20.37
CA ARG A 91 -22.02 10.18 21.75
C ARG A 91 -21.89 11.54 22.44
N GLN A 92 -20.81 12.27 22.16
CA GLN A 92 -20.51 13.55 22.80
C GLN A 92 -21.38 14.69 22.25
N ALA A 93 -21.61 14.70 20.94
CA ALA A 93 -22.39 15.72 20.25
C ALA A 93 -23.39 15.08 19.28
N PRO A 94 -24.50 14.49 19.78
CA PRO A 94 -25.51 13.90 18.93
C PRO A 94 -26.14 14.95 17.99
N GLY A 95 -25.96 14.78 16.68
CA GLY A 95 -26.45 15.69 15.65
C GLY A 95 -25.35 16.42 14.89
N ASP A 96 -24.14 16.48 15.46
CA ASP A 96 -22.96 16.94 14.73
C ASP A 96 -22.44 15.81 13.85
N LYS A 97 -21.84 16.18 12.71
CA LYS A 97 -21.21 15.22 11.80
C LYS A 97 -19.92 14.70 12.43
N PRO A 98 -19.78 13.40 12.70
CA PRO A 98 -18.57 12.85 13.30
C PRO A 98 -17.40 12.83 12.28
N PRO A 99 -16.14 12.74 12.75
CA PRO A 99 -14.98 12.62 11.87
C PRO A 99 -15.06 11.33 11.06
N PHE A 100 -14.61 11.36 9.79
CA PHE A 100 -14.63 10.22 8.88
C PHE A 100 -16.03 9.67 8.52
N ALA A 101 -17.08 10.49 8.66
CA ALA A 101 -18.45 10.09 8.32
C ALA A 101 -18.73 10.04 6.81
N ASP A 102 -18.02 10.87 6.03
CA ASP A 102 -18.28 11.05 4.60
C ASP A 102 -16.97 10.99 3.82
N GLY A 103 -17.12 10.82 2.51
CA GLY A 103 -16.02 10.84 1.57
C GLY A 103 -15.33 9.49 1.45
N ASP A 104 -14.64 9.30 0.35
CA ASP A 104 -13.77 8.16 0.13
C ASP A 104 -12.45 8.38 0.88
N LEU A 105 -12.12 7.45 1.77
CA LEU A 105 -10.88 7.46 2.53
C LEU A 105 -9.74 6.73 1.82
N PHE A 106 -10.02 6.02 0.73
CA PHE A 106 -9.10 5.07 0.10
C PHE A 106 -8.59 5.54 -1.27
N SER A 107 -8.83 6.80 -1.62
CA SER A 107 -8.37 7.43 -2.85
C SER A 107 -8.27 8.94 -2.67
N SER A 108 -7.59 9.60 -3.60
CA SER A 108 -7.45 11.06 -3.62
C SER A 108 -8.75 11.82 -3.87
N LEU A 109 -9.79 11.20 -4.44
CA LEU A 109 -11.05 11.87 -4.79
C LEU A 109 -12.09 11.65 -3.69
N PHE A 110 -12.67 12.74 -3.16
CA PHE A 110 -13.67 12.68 -2.09
C PHE A 110 -14.90 11.83 -2.44
N GLU A 111 -15.38 11.85 -3.69
CA GLU A 111 -16.49 11.03 -4.16
C GLU A 111 -16.11 9.55 -4.33
N GLY A 112 -14.81 9.24 -4.36
CA GLY A 112 -14.25 7.93 -4.67
C GLY A 112 -14.21 7.62 -6.17
N ALA A 113 -13.50 6.57 -6.53
CA ALA A 113 -13.37 6.12 -7.91
C ALA A 113 -14.47 5.15 -8.31
N THR A 114 -14.94 5.22 -9.56
CA THR A 114 -15.83 4.21 -10.15
C THR A 114 -15.07 2.96 -10.59
N SER A 115 -13.77 3.08 -10.87
CA SER A 115 -12.90 1.95 -11.24
C SER A 115 -11.54 2.02 -10.57
N CYS A 116 -10.96 0.85 -10.26
CA CYS A 116 -9.62 0.66 -9.69
C CYS A 116 -8.86 -0.34 -10.55
N ARG A 117 -7.65 0.00 -10.99
CA ARG A 117 -6.78 -0.91 -11.75
C ARG A 117 -5.36 -0.86 -11.21
N VAL A 118 -4.72 -2.02 -11.13
CA VAL A 118 -3.31 -2.12 -10.73
C VAL A 118 -2.40 -1.60 -11.84
N GLY A 119 -1.44 -0.75 -11.46
CA GLY A 119 -0.44 -0.15 -12.31
C GLY A 119 0.96 -0.73 -12.06
N ALA A 120 1.98 0.14 -12.08
CA ALA A 120 3.36 -0.30 -11.86
C ALA A 120 3.60 -0.80 -10.42
N VAL A 121 4.45 -1.82 -10.29
CA VAL A 121 4.95 -2.33 -9.01
C VAL A 121 6.42 -1.94 -8.85
N THR A 122 6.74 -1.33 -7.71
CA THR A 122 8.12 -1.02 -7.31
C THR A 122 8.47 -1.82 -6.06
N LEU A 123 9.48 -2.68 -6.16
CA LEU A 123 9.93 -3.52 -5.06
C LEU A 123 11.21 -2.96 -4.42
N ALA A 124 11.28 -3.09 -3.10
CA ALA A 124 12.51 -3.04 -2.32
C ALA A 124 12.50 -4.24 -1.36
N ARG A 125 13.57 -4.40 -0.55
CA ARG A 125 13.76 -5.62 0.27
C ARG A 125 12.53 -6.02 1.10
N ASN A 126 12.03 -5.09 1.92
CA ASN A 126 10.91 -5.35 2.85
C ASN A 126 9.72 -4.41 2.62
N THR A 127 9.75 -3.64 1.54
CA THR A 127 8.71 -2.68 1.19
C THR A 127 8.40 -2.78 -0.30
N ALA A 128 7.15 -2.54 -0.66
CA ALA A 128 6.74 -2.39 -2.04
C ALA A 128 5.79 -1.21 -2.18
N SER A 129 5.70 -0.66 -3.39
CA SER A 129 4.69 0.32 -3.73
C SER A 129 4.01 -0.07 -5.02
N VAL A 130 2.69 0.04 -5.07
CA VAL A 130 1.88 -0.33 -6.23
C VAL A 130 1.01 0.85 -6.63
N GLU A 131 1.10 1.26 -7.89
CA GLU A 131 0.19 2.26 -8.44
C GLU A 131 -1.23 1.72 -8.52
N LEU A 132 -2.20 2.52 -8.08
CA LEU A 132 -3.61 2.32 -8.30
C LEU A 132 -4.11 3.36 -9.29
N ARG A 133 -4.43 2.91 -10.50
CA ARG A 133 -5.01 3.75 -11.55
C ARG A 133 -6.50 3.80 -11.36
N TYR A 134 -6.96 4.92 -10.84
CA TYR A 134 -8.36 5.19 -10.58
C TYR A 134 -8.98 5.95 -11.74
N ALA A 135 -10.28 5.76 -11.92
CA ALA A 135 -11.11 6.68 -12.69
C ALA A 135 -12.45 6.89 -12.01
N TYR A 136 -12.99 8.10 -12.16
CA TYR A 136 -14.34 8.47 -11.78
C TYR A 136 -15.14 8.82 -13.03
N GLU A 137 -16.30 8.18 -13.16
CA GLU A 137 -17.22 8.37 -14.27
C GLU A 137 -18.52 9.00 -13.76
N ALA A 138 -18.84 10.19 -14.29
CA ALA A 138 -20.09 10.90 -14.03
C ALA A 138 -20.74 11.29 -15.37
N GLY A 139 -21.68 10.47 -15.83
CA GLY A 139 -22.30 10.63 -17.13
C GLY A 139 -21.28 10.45 -18.26
N THR A 140 -20.99 11.52 -19.01
CA THR A 140 -20.00 11.50 -20.10
C THR A 140 -18.61 11.98 -19.67
N LEU A 141 -18.44 12.43 -18.42
CA LEU A 141 -17.16 12.88 -17.89
C LEU A 141 -16.42 11.70 -17.27
N MET A 142 -15.17 11.53 -17.65
CA MET A 142 -14.25 10.54 -17.08
C MET A 142 -12.98 11.27 -16.64
N THR A 143 -12.66 11.18 -15.35
CA THR A 143 -11.42 11.74 -14.79
C THR A 143 -10.59 10.60 -14.23
N GLY A 144 -9.33 10.50 -14.66
CA GLY A 144 -8.40 9.49 -14.19
C GLY A 144 -7.29 10.09 -13.33
N TRP A 145 -6.86 9.34 -12.32
CA TRP A 145 -5.70 9.69 -11.49
C TRP A 145 -4.96 8.43 -11.05
N THR A 146 -3.87 8.62 -10.32
CA THR A 146 -3.10 7.52 -9.75
C THR A 146 -2.81 7.84 -8.29
N ASP A 147 -3.07 6.86 -7.44
CA ASP A 147 -2.64 6.81 -6.04
C ASP A 147 -1.69 5.63 -5.87
N ARG A 148 -1.17 5.39 -4.67
CA ARG A 148 -0.31 4.22 -4.41
C ARG A 148 -0.68 3.49 -3.13
N LEU A 149 -0.58 2.18 -3.19
CA LEU A 149 -0.45 1.36 -1.99
C LEU A 149 1.00 1.42 -1.49
N SER A 150 1.15 1.60 -0.18
CA SER A 150 2.38 1.29 0.55
C SER A 150 2.22 -0.11 1.13
N ILE A 151 3.18 -1.00 0.87
CA ILE A 151 3.09 -2.41 1.25
C ILE A 151 4.36 -2.78 2.03
N LEU A 152 4.18 -3.51 3.13
CA LEU A 152 5.27 -4.02 3.96
C LEU A 152 5.31 -5.54 3.90
N ARG A 153 6.52 -6.10 3.99
CA ARG A 153 6.72 -7.53 4.22
C ARG A 153 6.77 -7.79 5.71
N GLY A 154 5.83 -8.59 6.21
CA GLY A 154 5.86 -9.19 7.54
C GLY A 154 6.20 -10.68 7.49
N ASP A 155 6.13 -11.33 8.64
CA ASP A 155 6.36 -12.78 8.75
C ASP A 155 5.32 -13.60 7.97
N ASP A 156 4.10 -13.06 7.84
CA ASP A 156 2.97 -13.68 7.13
C ASP A 156 2.85 -13.25 5.64
N GLY A 157 3.92 -12.66 5.10
CA GLY A 157 4.01 -12.22 3.69
C GLY A 157 3.77 -10.72 3.48
N TRP A 158 3.48 -10.34 2.24
CA TRP A 158 3.23 -8.94 1.89
C TRP A 158 1.83 -8.49 2.32
N ARG A 159 1.71 -7.29 2.91
CA ARG A 159 0.44 -6.70 3.36
C ARG A 159 0.42 -5.19 3.12
N ILE A 160 -0.77 -4.66 2.83
CA ILE A 160 -1.00 -3.24 2.59
C ILE A 160 -0.94 -2.49 3.91
N ASP A 161 -0.03 -1.53 3.98
CA ASP A 161 0.24 -0.76 5.19
C ASP A 161 -0.35 0.64 5.16
N ASP A 162 -0.54 1.21 3.96
CA ASP A 162 -1.12 2.53 3.78
C ASP A 162 -1.64 2.75 2.35
N VAL A 163 -2.47 3.77 2.19
CA VAL A 163 -2.84 4.36 0.89
C VAL A 163 -2.26 5.76 0.82
N VAL A 164 -1.36 5.98 -0.12
CA VAL A 164 -0.74 7.29 -0.38
C VAL A 164 -1.53 7.99 -1.48
N TYR A 165 -1.95 9.22 -1.18
CA TYR A 165 -2.73 10.05 -2.09
C TYR A 165 -1.79 10.85 -2.99
N ASP A 166 -1.77 10.54 -4.29
CA ASP A 166 -0.90 11.20 -5.27
C ASP A 166 -1.68 12.16 -6.21
N GLY A 167 -2.96 12.41 -5.91
CA GLY A 167 -3.78 13.42 -6.57
C GLY A 167 -3.19 14.84 -6.42
N ARG A 168 -3.23 15.62 -7.50
CA ARG A 168 -2.58 16.95 -7.58
C ARG A 168 -3.52 18.10 -7.92
N TRP A 169 -4.82 17.89 -7.82
CA TRP A 169 -5.81 18.95 -8.03
C TRP A 169 -6.21 19.57 -6.70
N ASP A 170 -6.82 20.75 -6.76
CA ASP A 170 -7.33 21.43 -5.57
C ASP A 170 -8.37 20.55 -4.86
N PHE A 171 -8.28 20.47 -3.53
CA PHE A 171 -9.17 19.68 -2.68
C PHE A 171 -9.07 18.15 -2.86
N ALA A 172 -8.06 17.63 -3.57
CA ALA A 172 -7.69 16.22 -3.45
C ALA A 172 -7.32 15.90 -2.00
N ASN A 173 -7.59 14.67 -1.54
CA ASN A 173 -6.98 14.17 -0.32
C ASN A 173 -5.44 14.19 -0.50
N THR A 174 -4.69 14.53 0.55
CA THR A 174 -3.22 14.64 0.50
C THR A 174 -2.57 13.88 1.64
N GLY A 175 -1.30 13.51 1.48
CA GLY A 175 -0.59 12.66 2.44
C GLY A 175 -0.98 11.19 2.26
N SER A 176 -1.46 10.57 3.34
CA SER A 176 -1.89 9.17 3.32
C SER A 176 -3.06 8.90 4.25
N LEU A 177 -3.77 7.80 4.02
CA LEU A 177 -4.90 7.36 4.84
C LEU A 177 -4.50 7.21 6.30
N ARG A 178 -3.43 6.46 6.57
CA ARG A 178 -2.98 6.23 7.94
C ARG A 178 -2.51 7.53 8.58
N GLY A 179 -1.72 8.34 7.87
CA GLY A 179 -1.24 9.63 8.37
C GLY A 179 -2.36 10.60 8.72
N MET A 180 -3.43 10.65 7.90
CA MET A 180 -4.63 11.44 8.18
C MET A 180 -5.33 10.96 9.46
N ILE A 181 -5.51 9.65 9.63
CA ILE A 181 -6.13 9.08 10.83
C ILE A 181 -5.30 9.35 12.08
N GLU A 182 -3.99 9.14 12.01
CA GLU A 182 -3.06 9.37 13.12
C GLU A 182 -3.03 10.84 13.54
N SER A 183 -3.07 11.76 12.56
CA SER A 183 -3.13 13.20 12.82
C SER A 183 -4.43 13.60 13.53
N ALA A 184 -5.57 13.04 13.11
CA ALA A 184 -6.84 13.27 13.79
C ALA A 184 -6.83 12.72 15.23
N ALA A 185 -6.26 11.53 15.43
CA ALA A 185 -6.11 10.95 16.76
C ALA A 185 -5.20 11.79 17.67
N ALA A 186 -4.11 12.34 17.14
CA ALA A 186 -3.22 13.23 17.86
C ALA A 186 -3.92 14.54 18.25
N ALA A 187 -4.71 15.13 17.35
CA ALA A 187 -5.47 16.36 17.61
C ALA A 187 -6.48 16.18 18.75
N GLU A 188 -7.20 15.06 18.78
CA GLU A 188 -8.12 14.70 19.88
C GLU A 188 -7.39 14.50 21.21
N ALA A 189 -6.16 13.97 21.18
CA ALA A 189 -5.32 13.81 22.36
C ALA A 189 -4.64 15.12 22.82
N GLY A 190 -4.78 16.22 22.08
CA GLY A 190 -4.08 17.48 22.34
C GLY A 190 -2.56 17.38 22.11
N LEU A 191 -2.11 16.42 21.29
CA LEU A 191 -0.71 16.21 20.93
C LEU A 191 -0.37 16.99 19.65
N PRO A 192 0.86 17.51 19.50
CA PRO A 192 1.28 18.18 18.28
C PRO A 192 1.26 17.20 17.10
N THR A 193 0.66 17.60 15.98
CA THR A 193 0.64 16.86 14.71
C THR A 193 2.01 16.96 14.03
N ALA A 194 2.46 15.89 13.37
CA ALA A 194 3.71 15.92 12.61
C ALA A 194 3.45 16.63 11.26
N ASP A 195 4.14 17.75 11.03
CA ASP A 195 4.18 18.49 9.76
C ASP A 195 4.98 17.75 8.68
#